data_AF-A0A657AFM9-F1
#
_entry.id   AF-A0A657AFM9-F1
#
_cell.length_a   1.000
_cell.length_b   1.000
_cell.length_c   1.000
_cell.angle_alpha   90.00
_cell.angle_beta   90.00
_cell.angle_gamma   90.00
#
_symmetry.space_group_name_H-M   'P 1'
#
loop_
_entity.id
_entity.type
_entity.pdbx_description
1 polymer ?
#
loop_
_entity_poly.entity_id
_entity_poly.type
_entity_poly.pdbx_seq_one_letter_code
_entity_poly.pdbx_strand_id
1 'polypeptide(L)'
;MRIRLDNGKDYDLLAMFTPSWVGHKKALEALRKNYSVWTNALTLPLYNRNSVSGLLKWLVVLTLHSISLLSLPFILVLGFSMKAYTIFLSDDVKKMKQYKQDLQTIYAKLKDIEDQDEYKRRLKEEIAKVKPF
;
A
#
# COMPACT_ATOMS: atom_id res chain seq x y z
N MET A 1 10.92 -9.76 -6.67
CA MET A 1 10.82 -9.31 -8.08
C MET A 1 9.76 -8.23 -8.14
N ARG A 2 10.08 -7.04 -8.64
CA ARG A 2 9.15 -5.91 -8.70
C ARG A 2 8.89 -5.48 -10.13
N ILE A 3 7.62 -5.18 -10.44
CA ILE A 3 7.21 -4.59 -11.71
C ILE A 3 6.69 -3.19 -11.44
N ARG A 4 7.30 -2.20 -12.08
CA ARG A 4 6.82 -0.81 -12.10
C ARG A 4 5.92 -0.61 -13.33
N LEU A 5 4.70 -0.15 -13.11
CA LEU A 5 3.79 0.26 -14.18
C LEU A 5 4.05 1.72 -14.59
N ASP A 6 3.59 2.09 -15.78
CA ASP A 6 3.77 3.44 -16.35
C ASP A 6 3.13 4.55 -15.49
N ASN A 7 2.15 4.20 -14.63
CA ASN A 7 1.56 5.11 -13.65
C ASN A 7 2.40 5.31 -12.37
N GLY A 8 3.64 4.81 -12.35
CA GLY A 8 4.55 4.92 -11.21
C GLY A 8 4.28 3.96 -10.05
N LYS A 9 3.27 3.08 -10.16
CA LYS A 9 2.98 2.08 -9.12
C LYS A 9 3.92 0.88 -9.23
N ASP A 10 4.50 0.51 -8.09
CA ASP A 10 5.35 -0.67 -7.94
C ASP A 10 4.55 -1.85 -7.37
N TYR A 11 4.67 -3.00 -8.02
CA TYR A 11 4.05 -4.25 -7.59
C TYR A 11 5.13 -5.26 -7.25
N ASP A 12 5.11 -5.77 -6.01
CA ASP A 12 6.01 -6.83 -5.57
C ASP A 12 5.37 -8.20 -5.80
N LEU A 13 5.82 -8.88 -6.84
CA LEU A 13 5.25 -10.16 -7.25
C LEU A 13 5.52 -11.27 -6.24
N LEU A 14 6.63 -11.20 -5.49
CA LEU A 14 6.92 -12.19 -4.45
C LEU A 14 5.93 -12.02 -3.30
N ALA A 15 5.64 -10.78 -2.91
CA ALA A 15 4.66 -10.51 -1.86
C ALA A 15 3.24 -10.98 -2.22
N MET A 16 2.89 -11.06 -3.52
CA MET A 16 1.60 -11.59 -3.99
C MET A 16 1.44 -13.09 -3.76
N PHE A 17 2.53 -13.85 -3.63
CA PHE A 17 2.49 -15.30 -3.41
C PHE A 17 3.16 -15.73 -2.11
N THR A 18 3.55 -14.77 -1.27
CA THR A 18 4.10 -15.06 0.05
C THR A 18 2.96 -15.04 1.07
N PRO A 19 2.58 -16.18 1.65
CA PRO A 19 1.59 -16.21 2.71
C PRO A 19 2.13 -15.52 3.97
N SER A 20 1.24 -14.86 4.69
CA SER A 20 1.47 -14.23 5.97
C SER A 20 0.28 -14.52 6.87
N TRP A 21 0.57 -15.02 8.06
CA TRP A 21 -0.47 -15.25 9.06
C TRP A 21 -0.91 -13.90 9.65
N VAL A 22 -2.22 -13.63 9.62
CA VAL A 22 -2.80 -12.38 10.14
C VAL A 22 -4.06 -12.62 10.99
N GLY A 23 -4.49 -13.88 11.11
CA GLY A 23 -5.73 -14.27 11.76
C GLY A 23 -6.97 -14.08 10.87
N HIS A 24 -8.02 -14.86 11.11
CA HIS A 24 -9.19 -14.95 10.22
C HIS A 24 -9.89 -13.62 9.95
N LYS A 25 -10.06 -12.79 10.98
CA LYS A 25 -10.73 -11.48 10.85
C LYS A 25 -9.99 -10.56 9.87
N LYS A 26 -8.66 -10.49 10.00
CA LYS A 26 -7.80 -9.65 9.13
C LYS A 26 -7.64 -10.26 7.74
N ALA A 27 -7.56 -11.59 7.64
CA ALA A 27 -7.54 -12.28 6.35
C ALA A 27 -8.83 -12.04 5.56
N LEU A 28 -9.99 -12.07 6.23
CA LEU A 28 -11.28 -11.75 5.61
C LEU A 28 -11.41 -10.28 5.22
N GLU A 29 -10.89 -9.37 6.04
CA GLU A 29 -10.82 -7.96 5.69
C GLU A 29 -9.95 -7.74 4.44
N ALA A 30 -8.77 -8.36 4.39
CA ALA A 30 -7.88 -8.32 3.23
C ALA A 30 -8.57 -8.86 1.98
N LEU A 31 -9.25 -10.01 2.08
CA LEU A 31 -10.02 -10.58 0.97
C LEU A 31 -11.04 -9.57 0.43
N ARG A 32 -11.96 -9.08 1.29
CA ARG A 32 -13.05 -8.19 0.88
C ARG A 32 -12.52 -6.90 0.23
N LYS A 33 -11.49 -6.31 0.83
CA LYS A 33 -10.89 -5.07 0.33
C LYS A 33 -10.19 -5.26 -1.01
N ASN A 34 -9.50 -6.38 -1.21
CA ASN A 34 -8.76 -6.62 -2.45
C ASN A 34 -9.68 -7.08 -3.59
N TYR A 35 -10.77 -7.79 -3.29
CA TYR A 35 -11.82 -8.09 -4.27
C TYR A 35 -12.55 -6.84 -4.76
N SER A 36 -12.88 -5.89 -3.87
CA SER A 36 -13.61 -4.68 -4.27
C SER A 36 -12.79 -3.73 -5.14
N VAL A 37 -11.46 -3.74 -5.02
CA VAL A 37 -10.56 -2.90 -5.85
C VAL A 37 -10.08 -3.60 -7.13
N TRP A 38 -10.38 -4.90 -7.30
CA TRP A 38 -9.99 -5.65 -8.51
C TRP A 38 -10.61 -5.06 -9.78
N THR A 39 -11.86 -4.61 -9.71
CA THR A 39 -12.54 -3.91 -10.82
C THR A 39 -11.81 -2.61 -11.21
N ASN A 40 -11.29 -1.86 -10.24
CA ASN A 40 -10.48 -0.68 -10.51
C ASN A 40 -9.17 -1.04 -11.21
N ALA A 41 -8.57 -2.19 -10.88
CA ALA A 41 -7.35 -2.67 -11.55
C ALA A 41 -7.56 -3.00 -13.04
N LEU A 42 -8.75 -3.49 -13.40
CA LEU A 42 -9.14 -3.75 -14.81
C LEU A 42 -9.22 -2.46 -15.63
N THR A 43 -9.64 -1.37 -15.01
CA THR A 43 -9.81 -0.07 -15.69
C THR A 43 -8.53 0.77 -15.79
N LEU A 44 -7.42 0.34 -15.16
CA LEU A 44 -6.15 1.08 -15.16
C LEU A 44 -5.62 1.52 -16.54
N PRO A 45 -5.77 0.73 -17.62
CA PRO A 45 -5.33 1.13 -18.95
C PRO A 45 -6.19 2.19 -19.63
N LEU A 46 -7.42 2.37 -19.17
CA LEU A 46 -8.37 3.31 -19.77
C LEU A 46 -8.10 4.75 -19.33
N TYR A 47 -7.46 4.94 -18.18
CA TYR A 47 -7.22 6.25 -17.58
C TYR A 47 -5.79 6.78 -17.76
N ASN A 48 -4.86 5.98 -18.28
CA ASN A 48 -3.46 6.38 -18.45
C ASN A 48 -3.02 6.18 -19.91
N ARG A 49 -2.20 7.10 -20.45
CA ARG A 49 -1.47 6.86 -21.69
C ARG A 49 -0.43 5.76 -21.45
N ASN A 50 -0.82 4.51 -21.64
CA ASN A 50 0.09 3.39 -21.50
C ASN A 50 0.93 3.21 -22.76
N SER A 51 2.23 3.05 -22.58
CA SER A 51 3.09 2.51 -23.64
C SER A 51 2.71 1.05 -23.93
N VAL A 52 3.09 0.52 -25.10
CA VAL A 52 2.91 -0.91 -25.42
C VAL A 52 3.60 -1.80 -24.37
N SER A 53 4.79 -1.39 -23.90
CA SER A 53 5.50 -2.06 -22.80
C SER A 53 4.72 -1.99 -21.48
N GLY A 54 4.11 -0.84 -21.17
CA GLY A 54 3.26 -0.65 -20.00
C GLY A 54 2.02 -1.52 -20.00
N LEU A 55 1.37 -1.69 -21.16
CA LEU A 55 0.24 -2.61 -21.33
C LEU A 55 0.64 -4.07 -21.07
N LEU A 56 1.78 -4.52 -21.60
CA LEU A 56 2.29 -5.87 -21.36
C LEU A 56 2.60 -6.09 -19.86
N LYS A 57 3.27 -5.14 -19.21
CA LYS A 57 3.53 -5.20 -17.76
C LYS A 57 2.23 -5.22 -16.96
N TRP A 58 1.24 -4.41 -17.35
CA TRP A 58 -0.07 -4.40 -16.73
C TRP A 58 -0.78 -5.75 -16.88
N LEU A 59 -0.76 -6.38 -18.06
CA LEU A 59 -1.34 -7.71 -18.28
C LEU A 59 -0.69 -8.77 -17.38
N VAL A 60 0.65 -8.76 -17.26
CA VAL A 60 1.39 -9.66 -16.36
C VAL A 60 0.96 -9.44 -14.91
N VAL A 61 0.96 -8.19 -14.45
CA VAL A 61 0.57 -7.84 -13.07
C VAL A 61 -0.88 -8.20 -12.79
N LEU A 62 -1.80 -7.91 -13.72
CA LEU A 62 -3.22 -8.23 -13.59
C LEU A 62 -3.45 -9.74 -13.49
N THR A 63 -2.77 -10.52 -14.34
CA THR A 63 -2.90 -11.98 -14.36
C THR A 63 -2.40 -12.56 -13.03
N LEU A 64 -1.20 -12.17 -12.59
CA LEU A 64 -0.61 -12.64 -11.34
C LEU A 64 -1.45 -12.21 -10.13
N HIS A 65 -1.93 -10.97 -10.11
CA HIS A 65 -2.81 -10.48 -9.06
C HIS A 65 -4.12 -11.27 -9.02
N SER A 66 -4.72 -11.57 -10.17
CA SER A 66 -5.98 -12.35 -10.25
C SER A 66 -5.79 -13.79 -9.75
N ILE A 67 -4.70 -14.45 -10.16
CA ILE A 67 -4.36 -15.80 -9.67
C ILE A 67 -4.16 -15.80 -8.15
N SER A 68 -3.39 -14.84 -7.65
CA SER A 68 -3.15 -14.68 -6.22
C SER A 68 -4.45 -14.40 -5.45
N LEU A 69 -5.33 -13.55 -5.98
CA LEU A 69 -6.62 -13.21 -5.37
C LEU A 69 -7.58 -14.41 -5.33
N LEU A 70 -7.59 -15.24 -6.39
CA LEU A 70 -8.35 -16.50 -6.44
C LEU A 70 -7.82 -17.55 -5.46
N SER A 71 -6.53 -17.49 -5.09
CA SER A 71 -5.95 -18.37 -4.07
C SER A 71 -6.34 -18.00 -2.63
N LEU A 72 -6.77 -16.75 -2.40
CA LEU A 72 -7.05 -16.26 -1.04
C LEU A 72 -8.16 -17.02 -0.30
N PRO A 73 -9.32 -17.35 -0.91
CA PRO A 73 -10.36 -18.12 -0.23
C PRO A 73 -9.86 -19.46 0.33
N PHE A 74 -8.92 -20.11 -0.35
CA PHE A 74 -8.36 -21.40 0.08
C PHE A 74 -7.46 -21.25 1.31
N ILE A 75 -6.63 -20.20 1.36
CA ILE A 75 -5.69 -19.98 2.47
C ILE A 75 -6.31 -19.21 3.65
N LEU A 76 -7.41 -18.50 3.41
CA LEU A 76 -8.12 -17.71 4.42
C LEU A 76 -8.69 -18.58 5.54
N VAL A 77 -9.11 -19.82 5.23
CA VAL A 77 -9.62 -20.78 6.24
C VAL A 77 -8.57 -21.07 7.32
N LEU A 78 -7.28 -20.93 6.98
CA LEU A 78 -6.15 -21.11 7.89
C LEU A 78 -5.71 -19.79 8.58
N GLY A 79 -6.42 -18.68 8.34
CA GLY A 79 -6.06 -17.36 8.86
C GLY A 79 -4.88 -16.69 8.15
N PHE A 80 -4.50 -17.19 6.98
CA PHE A 80 -3.45 -16.61 6.14
C PHE A 80 -4.03 -15.65 5.09
N SER A 81 -3.22 -14.68 4.72
CA SER A 81 -3.41 -13.83 3.55
C SER A 81 -2.05 -13.62 2.88
N MET A 82 -2.01 -13.17 1.62
CA MET A 82 -0.73 -12.84 0.98
C MET A 82 -0.18 -11.52 1.52
N LYS A 83 1.14 -11.42 1.69
CA LYS A 83 1.82 -10.21 2.18
C LYS A 83 1.41 -8.95 1.42
N ALA A 84 1.24 -9.05 0.10
CA ALA A 84 0.81 -7.93 -0.74
C ALA A 84 -0.53 -7.32 -0.31
N TYR A 85 -1.42 -8.10 0.31
CA TYR A 85 -2.77 -7.70 0.67
C TYR A 85 -2.93 -7.28 2.13
N THR A 86 -1.90 -7.51 2.94
CA THR A 86 -1.91 -7.22 4.38
C THR A 86 -1.18 -5.93 4.73
N ILE A 87 -0.47 -5.30 3.79
CA ILE A 87 0.31 -4.05 4.02
C ILE A 87 -0.59 -2.84 4.37
N PHE A 88 -1.88 -2.89 4.02
CA PHE A 88 -2.82 -1.80 4.29
C PHE A 88 -4.12 -2.33 4.92
N LEU A 89 -4.02 -3.02 6.04
CA LEU A 89 -5.20 -3.37 6.84
C LEU A 89 -5.73 -2.14 7.59
N SER A 90 -6.97 -2.20 8.09
CA SER A 90 -7.64 -1.10 8.80
C SER A 90 -6.80 -0.45 9.90
N ASP A 91 -6.03 -1.25 10.64
CA ASP A 91 -5.09 -0.76 11.67
C ASP A 91 -3.97 0.11 11.07
N ASP A 92 -3.40 -0.31 9.93
CA ASP A 92 -2.32 0.43 9.25
C ASP A 92 -2.85 1.69 8.56
N VAL A 93 -4.10 1.64 8.05
CA VAL A 93 -4.78 2.83 7.50
C VAL A 93 -5.04 3.85 8.61
N LYS A 94 -5.45 3.42 9.81
CA LYS A 94 -5.62 4.30 10.96
C LYS A 94 -4.29 4.92 11.39
N LYS A 95 -3.23 4.11 11.54
CA LYS A 95 -1.88 4.59 11.85
C LYS A 95 -1.36 5.59 10.81
N MET A 96 -1.59 5.33 9.52
CA MET A 96 -1.19 6.23 8.45
C MET A 96 -2.00 7.54 8.45
N LYS A 97 -3.30 7.47 8.74
CA LYS A 97 -4.15 8.66 8.88
C LYS A 97 -3.69 9.51 10.08
N GLN A 98 -3.42 8.87 11.20
CA GLN A 98 -2.89 9.51 12.40
C GLN A 98 -1.55 10.17 12.10
N TYR A 99 -0.61 9.44 11.50
CA TYR A 99 0.70 9.96 11.11
C TYR A 99 0.59 11.19 10.18
N LYS A 100 -0.34 11.19 9.21
CA LYS A 100 -0.59 12.37 8.36
C LYS A 100 -1.08 13.57 9.16
N GLN A 101 -1.97 13.36 10.13
CA GLN A 101 -2.46 14.42 11.02
C GLN A 101 -1.35 14.94 11.93
N ASP A 102 -0.51 14.05 12.45
CA ASP A 102 0.61 14.41 13.31
C ASP A 102 1.65 15.22 12.53
N LEU A 103 1.95 14.85 11.28
CA LEU A 103 2.80 15.63 10.40
C LEU A 103 2.23 17.04 10.15
N GLN A 104 0.95 17.15 9.81
CA GLN A 104 0.30 18.46 9.62
C GLN A 104 0.40 19.32 10.89
N THR A 105 0.23 18.70 12.06
CA THR A 105 0.37 19.37 13.36
C THR A 105 1.81 19.83 13.60
N ILE A 106 2.81 19.00 13.29
CA ILE A 106 4.23 19.36 13.40
C ILE A 106 4.56 20.53 12.48
N TYR A 107 4.12 20.48 11.21
CA TYR A 107 4.33 21.57 10.27
C TYR A 107 3.66 22.87 10.73
N ALA A 108 2.45 22.80 11.30
CA ALA A 108 1.78 23.98 11.84
C ALA A 108 2.53 24.55 13.06
N LYS A 109 3.02 23.70 13.96
CA LYS A 109 3.79 24.11 15.16
C LYS A 109 5.14 24.74 14.83
N LEU A 110 5.78 24.28 13.76
CA LEU A 110 7.11 24.73 13.36
C LEU A 110 7.07 25.86 12.31
N LYS A 111 5.88 26.29 11.89
CA LYS A 111 5.68 27.28 10.81
C LYS A 111 6.31 28.65 11.13
N ASP A 112 6.32 29.03 12.40
CA ASP A 112 6.78 30.35 12.85
C ASP A 112 8.30 30.43 13.07
N ILE A 113 9.04 29.34 12.77
CA ILE A 113 10.50 29.33 12.86
C ILE A 113 11.07 29.89 11.55
N GLU A 114 11.62 31.11 11.60
CA GLU A 114 12.26 31.76 10.45
C GLU A 114 13.65 31.17 10.14
N ASP A 115 14.37 30.66 11.15
CA ASP A 115 15.67 30.02 10.99
C ASP A 115 15.52 28.63 10.33
N GLN A 116 16.04 28.49 9.11
CA GLN A 116 15.91 27.26 8.34
C GLN A 116 16.67 26.07 8.93
N ASP A 117 17.78 26.29 9.63
CA ASP A 117 18.59 25.21 10.20
C ASP A 117 17.98 24.72 11.52
N GLU A 118 17.45 25.65 12.32
CA GLU A 118 16.66 25.28 13.50
C GLU A 118 15.37 24.55 13.10
N TYR A 119 14.66 25.05 12.09
CA TYR A 119 13.46 24.42 11.55
C TYR A 119 13.73 22.99 11.08
N LYS A 120 14.78 22.76 10.28
CA LYS A 120 15.14 21.41 9.79
C LYS A 120 15.50 20.47 10.94
N ARG A 121 16.24 20.95 11.94
CA ARG A 121 16.61 20.15 13.11
C ARG A 121 15.37 19.71 13.89
N ARG A 122 14.49 20.65 14.26
CA ARG A 122 13.27 20.35 15.02
C ARG A 122 12.27 19.51 14.22
N LEU A 123 12.15 19.76 12.92
CA LEU A 123 11.31 18.94 12.04
C LEU A 123 11.79 17.48 12.03
N LYS A 124 13.10 17.24 11.95
CA LYS A 124 13.67 15.89 11.99
C LYS A 124 13.40 15.20 13.33
N GLU A 125 13.56 15.93 14.43
CA GLU A 125 13.29 15.41 15.78
C GLU A 125 11.82 15.08 16.00
N GLU A 126 10.91 15.95 15.60
CA GLU A 126 9.47 15.74 15.76
C GLU A 126 8.95 14.63 14.84
N ILE A 127 9.41 14.55 13.58
CA ILE A 127 9.06 13.45 12.68
C ILE A 127 9.54 12.10 13.23
N ALA A 128 10.72 12.05 13.85
CA ALA A 128 11.24 10.82 14.44
C ALA A 128 10.35 10.28 15.58
N LYS A 129 9.66 11.15 16.32
CA LYS A 129 8.75 10.75 17.42
C LYS A 129 7.46 10.10 16.95
N VAL A 130 7.00 10.41 15.74
CA VAL A 130 5.71 9.94 15.21
C VAL A 130 5.82 8.97 14.04
N LYS A 131 7.04 8.68 13.57
CA LYS A 131 7.26 7.75 12.46
C LYS A 131 6.75 6.35 12.84
N PRO A 132 5.82 5.75 12.09
CA PRO A 132 5.24 4.46 12.45
C PRO A 132 6.15 3.23 12.21
N PHE A 133 7.42 3.45 11.83
CA PHE A 133 8.40 2.41 11.46
C PHE A 133 9.83 2.80 11.83
#